data_AF-A0A5E4JCB3-F1
#
_entry.id   AF-A0A5E4JCB3-F1
#
_cell.length_a   1.000
_cell.length_b   1.000
_cell.length_c   1.000
_cell.angle_alpha   90.00
_cell.angle_beta   90.00
_cell.angle_gamma   90.00
#
_symmetry.space_group_name_H-M   'P 1'
#
loop_
_entity.id
_entity.type
_entity.pdbx_description
1 polymer ?
#
loop_
_entity_poly.entity_id
_entity_poly.type
_entity_poly.pdbx_seq_one_letter_code
_entity_poly.pdbx_strand_id
1 'polypeptide(L)'
;MQKKDLSLTKRLFPHVLPDGSRAQASAPFELFVAVIIMTFVIIVGYQVLDSVSREVCLNSVEREMTTFKIKLEDTVARKSSNKFMFSPQGGCFESKGTIMKIDVEKDSKICANRCGYPSDSCYVMTFANPNIPGAFRQKCLELPQYTTFATTDCGQIEGPDSADYGPIDPISTGALQVGSYITRNISAAGETYPNVCVFYKSSGVVSH
;
A
#
# COMPACT_ATOMS: atom_id res chain seq x y z
N MET A 1 -29.12 61.32 -60.31
CA MET A 1 -27.85 61.86 -60.84
C MET A 1 -26.81 61.81 -59.73
N GLN A 2 -25.98 60.77 -59.69
CA GLN A 2 -24.57 60.81 -59.27
C GLN A 2 -24.01 59.38 -59.34
N LYS A 3 -23.10 59.19 -60.31
CA LYS A 3 -22.15 58.08 -60.41
C LYS A 3 -21.08 58.24 -59.32
N LYS A 4 -20.57 57.12 -58.81
CA LYS A 4 -19.21 56.90 -58.29
C LYS A 4 -19.08 55.41 -57.96
N ASP A 5 -18.61 54.61 -58.93
CA ASP A 5 -17.21 54.25 -59.18
C ASP A 5 -16.70 53.15 -58.23
N LEU A 6 -16.82 51.92 -58.74
CA LEU A 6 -16.12 50.72 -58.30
C LEU A 6 -14.63 50.91 -58.57
N SER A 7 -13.78 50.88 -57.54
CA SER A 7 -12.33 50.74 -57.72
C SER A 7 -11.87 49.34 -57.31
N LEU A 8 -11.34 48.67 -58.31
CA LEU A 8 -10.82 47.31 -58.35
C LEU A 8 -9.49 47.27 -57.58
N THR A 9 -9.46 46.72 -56.37
CA THR A 9 -8.18 46.54 -55.64
C THR A 9 -7.53 45.25 -56.09
N LYS A 10 -6.59 45.40 -57.02
CA LYS A 10 -5.77 44.37 -57.64
C LYS A 10 -4.85 43.74 -56.59
N ARG A 11 -5.02 42.45 -56.34
CA ARG A 11 -4.09 41.61 -55.56
C ARG A 11 -2.74 41.58 -56.28
N LEU A 12 -1.70 42.11 -55.64
CA LEU A 12 -0.31 41.72 -55.89
C LEU A 12 0.24 41.16 -54.58
N PHE A 13 0.21 39.84 -54.45
CA PHE A 13 1.08 39.16 -53.50
C PHE A 13 2.45 39.04 -54.18
N PRO A 14 3.53 39.60 -53.62
CA PRO A 14 4.87 39.26 -54.09
C PRO A 14 5.12 37.79 -53.76
N HIS A 15 5.31 36.97 -54.79
CA HIS A 15 5.97 35.68 -54.66
C HIS A 15 7.41 35.96 -54.20
N VAL A 16 7.64 35.84 -52.89
CA VAL A 16 8.99 35.68 -52.35
C VAL A 16 9.41 34.26 -52.72
N LEU A 17 10.23 34.13 -53.77
CA LEU A 17 11.04 32.94 -54.00
C LEU A 17 12.08 32.88 -52.87
N PRO A 18 12.16 31.79 -52.09
CA PRO A 18 13.23 31.67 -51.10
C PRO A 18 14.54 31.38 -51.86
N ASP A 19 15.42 32.37 -51.88
CA ASP A 19 16.81 32.19 -52.25
C ASP A 19 17.43 31.08 -51.37
N GLY A 20 18.03 30.13 -52.07
CA GLY A 20 18.63 28.95 -51.48
C GLY A 20 19.86 29.26 -50.64
N SER A 21 20.17 28.27 -49.80
CA SER A 21 21.48 28.04 -49.16
C SER A 21 21.89 28.95 -48.01
N ARG A 22 21.10 28.95 -46.92
CA ARG A 22 21.61 29.08 -45.52
C ARG A 22 20.57 28.81 -44.42
N ALA A 23 19.29 28.67 -44.75
CA ALA A 23 18.20 28.48 -43.77
C ALA A 23 17.72 27.03 -43.56
N GLN A 24 18.29 26.03 -44.23
CA GLN A 24 17.83 24.62 -44.14
C GLN A 24 18.60 23.75 -43.13
N ALA A 25 19.59 24.31 -42.42
CA ALA A 25 20.35 23.56 -41.42
C ALA A 25 19.72 23.60 -40.01
N SER A 26 18.79 24.52 -39.72
CA SER A 26 18.16 24.64 -38.41
C SER A 26 17.04 23.64 -38.16
N ALA A 27 16.25 23.28 -39.19
CA ALA A 27 15.15 22.34 -39.06
C ALA A 27 15.54 20.94 -38.52
N PRO A 28 16.62 20.27 -39.01
CA PRO A 28 17.04 19.00 -38.43
C PRO A 28 17.63 19.16 -37.02
N PHE A 29 18.36 20.26 -36.76
CA PHE A 29 18.92 20.53 -35.43
C PHE A 29 17.83 20.75 -34.37
N GLU A 30 16.80 21.55 -34.69
CA GLU A 30 15.66 21.76 -33.80
C GLU A 30 14.92 20.46 -33.49
N LEU A 31 14.77 19.59 -34.49
CA LEU A 31 14.15 18.28 -34.29
C LEU A 31 14.99 17.37 -33.37
N PHE A 32 16.32 17.34 -33.52
CA PHE A 32 17.20 16.60 -32.62
C PHE A 32 17.12 17.11 -31.18
N VAL A 33 17.12 18.43 -30.97
CA VAL A 33 16.98 19.03 -29.64
C VAL A 33 15.64 18.67 -29.02
N ALA A 34 14.53 18.73 -29.79
CA ALA A 34 13.21 18.35 -29.31
C ALA A 34 13.14 16.87 -28.89
N VAL A 35 13.74 15.96 -29.67
CA VAL A 35 13.80 14.52 -29.35
C VAL A 35 14.60 14.27 -28.07
N ILE A 36 15.74 14.94 -27.90
CA ILE A 36 16.57 14.82 -26.68
C ILE A 36 15.80 15.29 -25.45
N ILE A 37 15.12 16.45 -25.54
CA ILE A 37 14.31 16.98 -24.44
C ILE A 37 13.14 16.04 -24.11
N MET A 38 12.40 15.57 -25.11
CA MET A 38 11.32 14.60 -24.92
C MET A 38 11.81 13.33 -24.23
N THR A 39 12.95 12.78 -24.67
CA THR A 39 13.53 11.57 -24.08
C THR A 39 13.91 11.80 -22.61
N PHE A 40 14.54 12.93 -22.30
CA PHE A 40 14.90 13.28 -20.93
C PHE A 40 13.66 13.42 -20.03
N VAL A 41 12.62 14.12 -20.51
CA VAL A 41 11.35 14.28 -19.77
C VAL A 41 10.69 12.93 -19.52
N ILE A 42 10.70 12.03 -20.49
CA ILE A 42 10.15 10.68 -20.34
C ILE A 42 10.92 9.90 -19.27
N ILE A 43 12.25 9.90 -19.30
CA ILE A 43 13.09 9.17 -18.33
C ILE A 43 12.85 9.70 -16.91
N VAL A 44 12.87 11.02 -16.73
CA VAL A 44 12.62 11.65 -15.43
C VAL A 44 11.18 11.38 -14.97
N GLY A 45 10.21 11.46 -15.89
CA GLY A 45 8.82 11.14 -15.62
C GLY A 45 8.64 9.73 -15.08
N TYR A 46 9.29 8.73 -15.69
CA TYR A 46 9.25 7.35 -15.19
C TYR A 46 9.87 7.19 -13.80
N GLN A 47 10.99 7.84 -13.52
CA GLN A 47 11.61 7.79 -12.20
C GLN A 47 10.72 8.38 -11.09
N VAL A 48 10.01 9.47 -11.40
CA VAL A 48 9.06 10.09 -10.47
C VAL A 48 7.82 9.22 -10.27
N LEU A 49 7.30 8.60 -11.33
CA LEU A 49 6.15 7.70 -11.21
C LEU A 49 6.47 6.46 -10.37
N ASP A 50 7.67 5.89 -10.54
CA ASP A 50 8.13 4.76 -9.74
C ASP A 50 8.25 5.11 -8.26
N SER A 51 8.84 6.27 -7.94
CA SER A 51 8.97 6.73 -6.56
C SER A 51 7.62 7.00 -5.90
N VAL A 52 6.70 7.67 -6.61
CA VAL A 52 5.33 7.93 -6.11
C VAL A 52 4.56 6.63 -5.93
N SER A 53 4.64 5.69 -6.88
CA SER A 53 3.98 4.39 -6.77
C SER A 53 4.45 3.64 -5.52
N ARG A 54 5.77 3.61 -5.29
CA ARG A 54 6.37 3.01 -4.09
C ARG A 54 5.93 3.70 -2.81
N GLU A 55 5.83 5.03 -2.81
CA GLU A 55 5.38 5.77 -1.62
C GLU A 55 3.91 5.46 -1.29
N VAL A 56 3.03 5.47 -2.30
CA VAL A 56 1.60 5.11 -2.13
C VAL A 56 1.46 3.69 -1.58
N CYS A 57 2.23 2.75 -2.14
CA CYS A 57 2.32 1.37 -1.72
C CYS A 57 2.67 1.26 -0.22
N LEU A 58 3.77 1.88 0.21
CA LEU A 58 4.25 1.81 1.59
C LEU A 58 3.32 2.52 2.57
N ASN A 59 2.74 3.66 2.18
CA ASN A 59 1.78 4.39 3.00
C ASN A 59 0.47 3.60 3.17
N SER A 60 0.02 2.89 2.12
CA SER A 60 -1.13 2.02 2.23
C SER A 60 -0.87 0.84 3.17
N VAL A 61 0.29 0.20 3.07
CA VAL A 61 0.67 -0.88 4.01
C VAL A 61 0.71 -0.37 5.44
N GLU A 62 1.35 0.79 5.66
CA GLU A 62 1.45 1.41 6.98
C GLU A 62 0.07 1.70 7.60
N ARG A 63 -0.87 2.20 6.79
CA ARG A 63 -2.25 2.46 7.20
C ARG A 63 -2.99 1.18 7.56
N GLU A 64 -2.89 0.14 6.73
CA GLU A 64 -3.56 -1.14 6.95
C GLU A 64 -2.96 -1.88 8.15
N MET A 65 -1.63 -1.85 8.32
CA MET A 65 -0.96 -2.33 9.53
C MET A 65 -1.44 -1.59 10.78
N THR A 66 -1.56 -0.27 10.71
CA THR A 66 -2.07 0.52 11.85
C THR A 66 -3.52 0.16 12.17
N THR A 67 -4.34 -0.08 11.15
CA THR A 67 -5.73 -0.52 11.33
C THR A 67 -5.79 -1.91 11.97
N PHE A 68 -4.96 -2.84 11.50
CA PHE A 68 -4.83 -4.18 12.07
C PHE A 68 -4.43 -4.10 13.55
N LYS A 69 -3.39 -3.32 13.87
CA LYS A 69 -2.92 -3.05 15.24
C LYS A 69 -4.07 -2.60 16.12
N ILE A 70 -4.75 -1.52 15.74
CA ILE A 70 -5.82 -0.91 16.53
C ILE A 70 -6.97 -1.90 16.76
N LYS A 71 -7.38 -2.64 15.72
CA LYS A 71 -8.49 -3.60 15.83
C LYS A 71 -8.16 -4.78 16.72
N LEU A 72 -6.93 -5.27 16.65
CA LEU A 72 -6.46 -6.35 17.51
C LEU A 72 -6.40 -5.90 18.97
N GLU A 73 -5.79 -4.74 19.23
CA GLU A 73 -5.69 -4.15 20.57
C GLU A 73 -7.05 -3.83 21.16
N ASP A 74 -7.97 -3.29 20.36
CA ASP A 74 -9.33 -3.00 20.79
C ASP A 74 -10.09 -4.28 21.19
N THR A 75 -9.94 -5.35 20.40
CA THR A 75 -10.49 -6.67 20.75
C THR A 75 -9.94 -7.16 22.09
N VAL A 76 -8.64 -7.01 22.32
CA VAL A 76 -8.00 -7.45 23.56
C VAL A 76 -8.45 -6.61 24.75
N ALA A 77 -8.39 -5.29 24.63
CA ALA A 77 -8.66 -4.34 25.72
C ALA A 77 -10.15 -4.24 26.06
N ARG A 78 -11.05 -4.23 25.07
CA ARG A 78 -12.49 -4.03 25.26
C ARG A 78 -13.30 -5.31 25.27
N LYS A 79 -12.64 -6.48 25.15
CA LYS A 79 -13.29 -7.78 24.96
C LYS A 79 -14.32 -7.77 23.82
N SER A 80 -14.03 -7.04 22.75
CA SER A 80 -14.94 -6.81 21.61
C SER A 80 -14.67 -7.77 20.45
N SER A 81 -15.67 -7.92 19.57
CA SER A 81 -15.52 -8.60 18.29
C SER A 81 -15.40 -7.56 17.18
N ASN A 82 -14.30 -7.58 16.41
CA ASN A 82 -14.02 -6.63 15.35
C ASN A 82 -13.89 -7.34 14.00
N LYS A 83 -14.64 -6.89 12.99
CA LYS A 83 -14.47 -7.31 11.58
C LYS A 83 -13.75 -6.20 10.82
N PHE A 84 -12.74 -6.55 10.04
CA PHE A 84 -12.03 -5.60 9.19
C PHE A 84 -11.46 -6.30 7.94
N MET A 85 -11.17 -5.51 6.91
CA MET A 85 -10.48 -5.97 5.71
C MET A 85 -9.04 -5.49 5.77
N PHE A 86 -8.10 -6.36 5.43
CA PHE A 86 -6.70 -6.02 5.21
C PHE A 86 -6.42 -6.11 3.71
N SER A 87 -6.36 -4.96 3.05
CA SER A 87 -6.19 -4.88 1.60
C SER A 87 -5.35 -3.66 1.19
N PRO A 88 -4.04 -3.70 1.43
CA PRO A 88 -3.14 -2.63 1.02
C PRO A 88 -3.15 -2.42 -0.49
N GLN A 89 -3.19 -1.17 -0.91
CA GLN A 89 -3.24 -0.74 -2.31
C GLN A 89 -1.83 -0.76 -2.94
N GLY A 90 -1.78 -0.74 -4.27
CA GLY A 90 -0.55 -0.48 -5.03
C GLY A 90 0.37 -1.69 -5.23
N GLY A 91 -0.15 -2.91 -5.26
CA GLY A 91 0.63 -4.12 -5.58
C GLY A 91 1.69 -4.52 -4.53
N CYS A 92 1.73 -3.83 -3.39
CA CYS A 92 2.74 -4.03 -2.33
C CYS A 92 2.76 -5.44 -1.74
N PHE A 93 1.62 -6.14 -1.80
CA PHE A 93 1.44 -7.47 -1.22
C PHE A 93 1.39 -8.60 -2.24
N GLU A 94 1.34 -8.27 -3.53
CA GLU A 94 1.21 -9.24 -4.62
C GLU A 94 2.55 -9.84 -5.05
N SER A 95 3.65 -9.30 -4.51
CA SER A 95 4.99 -9.78 -4.83
C SER A 95 5.27 -11.10 -4.10
N LYS A 96 5.66 -12.13 -4.85
CA LYS A 96 6.18 -13.39 -4.29
C LYS A 96 7.26 -13.08 -3.25
N GLY A 97 7.12 -13.64 -2.05
CA GLY A 97 8.04 -13.41 -0.93
C GLY A 97 7.69 -12.23 -0.03
N THR A 98 6.57 -11.54 -0.25
CA THR A 98 6.05 -10.58 0.73
C THR A 98 5.63 -11.32 1.99
N ILE A 99 6.11 -10.84 3.14
CA ILE A 99 5.77 -11.40 4.44
C ILE A 99 5.15 -10.30 5.31
N MET A 100 4.04 -10.64 5.96
CA MET A 100 3.52 -9.88 7.08
C MET A 100 3.29 -10.86 8.22
N LYS A 101 3.87 -10.64 9.38
CA LYS A 101 3.72 -11.58 10.50
C LYS A 101 3.73 -10.88 11.83
N ILE A 102 3.19 -11.53 12.85
CA ILE A 102 3.28 -11.08 14.23
C ILE A 102 4.25 -12.01 14.95
N ASP A 103 5.35 -11.45 15.44
CA ASP A 103 6.35 -12.18 16.22
C ASP A 103 6.26 -11.76 17.70
N VAL A 104 6.60 -12.68 18.59
CA VAL A 104 6.81 -12.38 20.01
C VAL A 104 8.30 -12.24 20.25
N GLU A 105 8.74 -11.01 20.49
CA GLU A 105 10.10 -10.72 20.91
C GLU A 105 10.22 -10.94 22.42
N LYS A 106 11.28 -11.63 22.85
CA LYS A 106 11.53 -12.00 24.25
C LYS A 106 12.74 -11.29 24.85
N ASP A 107 13.50 -10.55 24.03
CA ASP A 107 14.60 -9.73 24.51
C ASP A 107 14.11 -8.32 24.85
N SER A 108 14.21 -7.96 26.13
CA SER A 108 13.83 -6.64 26.65
C SER A 108 14.59 -5.49 26.00
N LYS A 109 15.85 -5.69 25.59
CA LYS A 109 16.62 -4.68 24.86
C LYS A 109 16.08 -4.47 23.46
N ILE A 110 15.67 -5.55 22.78
CA ILE A 110 15.09 -5.46 21.44
C ILE A 110 13.71 -4.79 21.53
N CYS A 111 12.90 -5.12 22.54
CA CYS A 111 11.64 -4.46 22.81
C CYS A 111 11.79 -2.97 23.10
N ALA A 112 12.75 -2.57 23.93
CA ALA A 112 13.05 -1.16 24.20
C ALA A 112 13.43 -0.41 22.92
N ASN A 113 14.27 -1.01 22.07
CA ASN A 113 14.72 -0.38 20.83
C ASN A 113 13.62 -0.28 19.77
N ARG A 114 12.76 -1.30 19.64
CA ARG A 114 11.72 -1.35 18.60
C ARG A 114 10.43 -0.64 19.02
N CYS A 115 10.04 -0.79 20.28
CA CYS A 115 8.75 -0.34 20.79
C CYS A 115 8.84 0.91 21.66
N GLY A 116 10.05 1.34 22.04
CA GLY A 116 10.27 2.53 22.87
C GLY A 116 10.05 2.31 24.37
N TYR A 117 9.80 1.07 24.81
CA TYR A 117 9.65 0.72 26.22
C TYR A 117 10.30 -0.64 26.55
N PRO A 118 10.99 -0.76 27.70
CA PRO A 118 11.53 -2.03 28.15
C PRO A 118 10.41 -2.94 28.66
N SER A 119 10.39 -4.19 28.20
CA SER A 119 9.43 -5.22 28.62
C SER A 119 10.07 -6.60 28.42
N ASP A 120 9.78 -7.58 29.28
CA ASP A 120 10.31 -8.94 29.16
C ASP A 120 9.87 -9.63 27.87
N SER A 121 8.75 -9.20 27.29
CA SER A 121 8.36 -9.54 25.93
C SER A 121 7.50 -8.47 25.29
N CYS A 122 7.49 -8.42 23.97
CA CYS A 122 6.64 -7.52 23.19
C CYS A 122 6.20 -8.19 21.88
N TYR A 123 5.00 -7.81 21.42
CA TYR A 123 4.46 -8.29 20.16
C TYR A 123 4.84 -7.31 19.06
N VAL A 124 5.48 -7.81 18.00
CA VAL A 124 5.95 -6.98 16.88
C VAL A 124 5.35 -7.50 15.59
N MET A 125 4.53 -6.67 14.95
CA MET A 125 4.03 -6.90 13.62
C MET A 125 5.03 -6.38 12.60
N THR A 126 5.56 -7.26 11.75
CA THR A 126 6.57 -6.95 10.75
C THR A 126 6.01 -7.18 9.37
N PHE A 127 6.19 -6.19 8.49
CA PHE A 127 6.00 -6.31 7.05
C PHE A 127 7.35 -6.20 6.35
N ALA A 128 7.62 -7.10 5.41
CA ALA A 128 8.77 -7.03 4.53
C ALA A 128 8.42 -7.49 3.12
N ASN A 129 8.86 -6.73 2.12
CA ASN A 129 8.80 -7.13 0.71
C ASN A 129 10.19 -7.02 0.07
N PRO A 130 10.81 -8.13 -0.35
CA PRO A 130 12.16 -8.12 -0.89
C PRO A 130 12.27 -7.47 -2.27
N ASN A 131 11.16 -7.36 -3.01
CA ASN A 131 11.15 -6.82 -4.37
C ASN A 131 11.07 -5.29 -4.40
N ILE A 132 10.73 -4.67 -3.27
CA ILE A 132 10.62 -3.21 -3.15
C ILE A 132 11.71 -2.76 -2.17
N PRO A 133 12.71 -1.98 -2.63
CA PRO A 133 13.75 -1.45 -1.74
C PRO A 133 13.13 -0.75 -0.54
N GLY A 134 13.69 -0.91 0.66
CA GLY A 134 13.20 -0.23 1.88
C GLY A 134 11.74 -0.53 2.27
N ALA A 135 11.10 -1.55 1.66
CA ALA A 135 9.78 -2.01 2.05
C ALA A 135 9.84 -2.90 3.28
N PHE A 136 10.25 -2.28 4.38
CA PHE A 136 10.26 -2.86 5.70
C PHE A 136 9.50 -1.93 6.64
N ARG A 137 8.47 -2.45 7.31
CA ARG A 137 7.67 -1.70 8.29
C ARG A 137 7.47 -2.56 9.52
N GLN A 138 7.54 -1.93 10.69
CA GLN A 138 7.31 -2.60 11.96
C GLN A 138 6.35 -1.77 12.80
N LYS A 139 5.46 -2.48 13.49
CA LYS A 139 4.54 -1.91 14.48
C LYS A 139 4.57 -2.77 15.72
N CYS A 140 4.80 -2.14 16.85
CA CYS A 140 4.60 -2.80 18.13
C CYS A 140 3.12 -2.84 18.46
N LEU A 141 2.67 -3.98 18.96
CA LEU A 141 1.31 -4.22 19.44
C LEU A 141 1.32 -4.13 20.96
N GLU A 142 0.44 -3.29 21.50
CA GLU A 142 0.20 -3.04 22.92
C GLU A 142 -0.73 -4.12 23.48
N LEU A 143 -0.27 -5.37 23.38
CA LEU A 143 -0.96 -6.53 23.93
C LEU A 143 -0.34 -6.91 25.28
N PRO A 144 -1.14 -7.37 26.26
CA PRO A 144 -0.61 -7.96 27.48
C PRO A 144 0.33 -9.14 27.17
N GLN A 145 1.43 -9.26 27.91
CA GLN A 145 2.51 -10.22 27.66
C GLN A 145 2.03 -11.67 27.45
N TYR A 146 1.01 -12.09 28.18
CA TYR A 146 0.48 -13.46 28.15
C TYR A 146 -0.80 -13.60 27.31
N THR A 147 -0.99 -12.73 26.32
CA THR A 147 -2.10 -12.88 25.37
C THR A 147 -1.92 -14.15 24.56
N THR A 148 -2.94 -15.01 24.53
CA THR A 148 -2.92 -16.25 23.75
C THR A 148 -3.82 -16.13 22.53
N PHE A 149 -3.42 -16.77 21.43
CA PHE A 149 -4.22 -16.87 20.22
C PHE A 149 -4.76 -18.29 20.07
N ALA A 150 -6.05 -18.46 20.31
CA ALA A 150 -6.69 -19.76 20.19
C ALA A 150 -7.12 -20.02 18.75
N THR A 151 -6.91 -21.27 18.32
CA THR A 151 -7.44 -21.82 17.06
C THR A 151 -8.59 -22.80 17.29
N THR A 152 -8.70 -23.32 18.51
CA THR A 152 -9.82 -24.16 18.98
C THR A 152 -10.74 -23.34 19.89
N ASP A 153 -11.98 -23.78 20.05
CA ASP A 153 -12.95 -23.19 21.01
C ASP A 153 -13.32 -21.71 20.75
N CYS A 154 -13.09 -21.23 19.53
CA CYS A 154 -13.40 -19.85 19.14
C CYS A 154 -14.89 -19.54 18.96
N GLY A 155 -15.75 -20.55 19.12
CA GLY A 155 -17.17 -20.49 18.78
C GLY A 155 -17.41 -20.33 17.28
N GLN A 156 -18.67 -20.21 16.89
CA GLN A 156 -19.03 -19.94 15.50
C GLN A 156 -19.09 -18.44 15.23
N ILE A 157 -18.79 -18.05 13.99
CA ILE A 157 -19.07 -16.71 13.50
C ILE A 157 -20.55 -16.68 13.14
N GLU A 158 -21.29 -15.68 13.61
CA GLU A 158 -22.68 -15.50 13.26
C GLU A 158 -22.78 -14.65 11.98
N GLY A 159 -23.54 -15.12 11.00
CA GLY A 159 -23.82 -14.37 9.78
C GLY A 159 -23.71 -15.19 8.49
N PRO A 160 -24.12 -14.60 7.35
CA PRO A 160 -24.19 -15.28 6.05
C PRO A 160 -22.83 -15.73 5.51
N ASP A 161 -21.73 -15.08 5.93
CA ASP A 161 -20.37 -15.38 5.45
C ASP A 161 -19.59 -16.34 6.37
N SER A 162 -20.24 -16.90 7.40
CA SER A 162 -19.56 -17.62 8.49
C SER A 162 -18.78 -18.86 8.06
N ALA A 163 -19.24 -19.54 7.00
CA ALA A 163 -18.62 -20.78 6.50
C ALA A 163 -17.23 -20.58 5.87
N ASP A 164 -16.89 -19.36 5.45
CA ASP A 164 -15.66 -19.07 4.71
C ASP A 164 -14.49 -18.62 5.59
N TYR A 165 -14.74 -18.45 6.90
CA TYR A 165 -13.74 -18.00 7.85
C TYR A 165 -13.13 -19.18 8.60
N GLY A 166 -11.81 -19.33 8.49
CA GLY A 166 -11.05 -20.30 9.28
C GLY A 166 -10.35 -19.61 10.45
N PRO A 167 -10.33 -20.22 11.66
CA PRO A 167 -9.49 -19.72 12.74
C PRO A 167 -8.02 -19.88 12.38
N ILE A 168 -7.22 -18.86 12.67
CA ILE A 168 -5.78 -18.83 12.45
C ILE A 168 -5.07 -18.35 13.72
N ASP A 169 -3.86 -18.83 13.92
CA ASP A 169 -2.95 -18.25 14.90
C ASP A 169 -2.01 -17.28 14.17
N PRO A 170 -2.12 -15.96 14.39
CA PRO A 170 -1.32 -14.97 13.68
C PRO A 170 0.18 -15.04 13.99
N ILE A 171 0.59 -15.78 15.04
CA ILE A 171 1.99 -15.98 15.41
C ILE A 171 2.54 -17.25 14.73
N SER A 172 1.81 -18.37 14.75
CA SER A 172 2.31 -19.66 14.26
C SER A 172 1.96 -19.98 12.81
N THR A 173 0.87 -19.42 12.27
CA THR A 173 0.39 -19.69 10.89
C THR A 173 1.34 -19.11 9.82
N GLY A 174 2.29 -18.26 10.22
CA GLY A 174 3.28 -17.67 9.34
C GLY A 174 2.85 -16.30 8.81
N ALA A 175 2.89 -16.11 7.49
CA ALA A 175 2.58 -14.82 6.88
C ALA A 175 1.06 -14.57 6.81
N LEU A 176 0.60 -13.51 7.46
CA LEU A 176 -0.70 -12.89 7.28
C LEU A 176 -0.88 -12.49 5.81
N GLN A 177 -2.05 -12.81 5.26
CA GLN A 177 -2.38 -12.63 3.86
C GLN A 177 -3.42 -11.52 3.66
N VAL A 178 -3.56 -11.05 2.42
CA VAL A 178 -4.63 -10.14 2.04
C VAL A 178 -5.97 -10.85 2.22
N GLY A 179 -6.93 -10.18 2.86
CA GLY A 179 -8.21 -10.80 3.19
C GLY A 179 -9.00 -10.12 4.27
N SER A 180 -10.15 -10.73 4.57
CA SER A 180 -11.00 -10.29 5.67
C SER A 180 -10.61 -11.00 6.96
N TYR A 181 -10.56 -10.24 8.04
CA TYR A 181 -10.24 -10.73 9.37
C TYR A 181 -11.37 -10.43 10.35
N ILE A 182 -11.57 -11.35 11.29
CA ILE A 182 -12.42 -11.14 12.45
C ILE A 182 -11.59 -11.46 13.69
N THR A 183 -11.47 -10.51 14.61
CA THR A 183 -10.84 -10.73 15.91
C THR A 183 -11.90 -10.77 16.98
N ARG A 184 -11.85 -11.77 17.87
CA ARG A 184 -12.81 -11.94 18.96
C ARG A 184 -12.06 -12.29 20.23
N ASN A 185 -12.38 -11.61 21.32
CA ASN A 185 -11.90 -11.99 22.64
C ASN A 185 -12.82 -13.08 23.20
N ILE A 186 -12.25 -14.22 23.57
CA ILE A 186 -12.97 -15.37 24.14
C ILE A 186 -12.62 -15.60 25.60
N SER A 187 -11.91 -14.67 26.23
CA SER A 187 -11.49 -14.80 27.63
C SER A 187 -12.71 -14.86 28.55
N ALA A 188 -12.72 -15.81 29.48
CA ALA A 188 -13.78 -15.92 30.47
C ALA A 188 -13.80 -14.71 31.42
N ALA A 189 -14.93 -14.51 32.09
CA ALA A 189 -15.03 -13.51 33.15
C ALA A 189 -14.07 -13.88 34.29
N GLY A 190 -13.18 -12.97 34.66
CA GLY A 190 -12.17 -13.18 35.72
C GLY A 190 -10.83 -13.73 35.24
N GLU A 191 -10.67 -14.09 33.97
CA GLU A 191 -9.36 -14.45 33.44
C GLU A 191 -8.41 -13.24 33.43
N THR A 192 -7.20 -13.47 33.93
CA THR A 192 -6.15 -12.44 34.03
C THR A 192 -5.50 -12.16 32.68
N TYR A 193 -5.48 -13.14 31.79
CA TYR A 193 -4.78 -13.07 30.52
C TYR A 193 -5.74 -13.20 29.35
N PRO A 194 -5.68 -12.30 28.35
CA PRO A 194 -6.59 -12.36 27.23
C PRO A 194 -6.36 -13.59 26.35
N ASN A 195 -7.45 -14.28 26.03
CA ASN A 195 -7.49 -15.31 25.00
C ASN A 195 -8.28 -14.78 23.80
N VAL A 196 -7.66 -14.77 22.62
CA VAL A 196 -8.18 -14.11 21.42
C VAL A 196 -8.23 -15.11 20.28
N CYS A 197 -9.35 -15.12 19.56
CA CYS A 197 -9.49 -15.82 18.30
C CYS A 197 -9.38 -14.86 17.14
N VAL A 198 -8.58 -15.25 16.14
CA VAL A 198 -8.46 -14.54 14.87
C VAL A 198 -8.98 -15.45 13.79
N PHE A 199 -9.96 -14.98 13.03
CA PHE A 199 -10.50 -15.69 11.88
C PHE A 199 -10.08 -14.98 10.60
N TYR A 200 -9.78 -15.77 9.58
CA TYR A 200 -9.35 -15.29 8.28
C TYR A 200 -10.22 -15.87 7.17
N LYS A 201 -10.59 -15.02 6.23
CA LYS A 201 -11.20 -15.36 4.95
C LYS A 201 -10.36 -14.72 3.84
N SER A 202 -9.89 -15.54 2.91
CA SER A 202 -9.17 -15.04 1.74
C SER A 202 -10.04 -14.08 0.96
N SER A 203 -9.54 -12.88 0.67
CA SER A 203 -10.15 -12.04 -0.36
C SER A 203 -9.85 -12.75 -1.67
N GLY A 204 -10.87 -13.21 -2.38
CA GLY A 204 -10.73 -13.88 -3.68
C GLY A 204 -10.28 -12.91 -4.78
N VAL A 205 -9.23 -12.11 -4.52
CA VAL A 205 -8.60 -11.26 -5.51
C VAL A 205 -8.00 -12.19 -6.54
N VAL A 206 -8.74 -12.37 -7.63
CA VAL A 206 -8.25 -12.96 -8.87
C VAL A 206 -7.05 -12.12 -9.25
N SER A 207 -5.87 -12.72 -9.14
CA SER A 207 -4.64 -12.20 -9.73
C SER A 207 -4.93 -11.89 -11.21
N HIS A 208 -5.05 -10.60 -11.52
CA HIS A 208 -5.16 -10.10 -12.89
C HIS A 208 -3.79 -10.05 -13.56
#